data_AF-A0A8R1E0F6-F1
#
_entry.id   AF-A0A8R1E0F6-F1
#
_cell.length_a   1.000
_cell.length_b   1.000
_cell.length_c   1.000
_cell.angle_alpha   90.00
_cell.angle_beta   90.00
_cell.angle_gamma   90.00
#
_symmetry.space_group_name_H-M   'P 1'
#
loop_
_entity.id
_entity.type
_entity.pdbx_description
1 polymer ?
#
loop_
_entity_poly.entity_id
_entity_poly.type
_entity_poly.pdbx_seq_one_letter_code
_entity_poly.pdbx_strand_id
1 'polypeptide(L)'
;MDRATKLLQCEQAQLDVFKDFGISLYQMCQRLNRSRNVIRRYLANPIPYGTRTSSGRPRKLTEQDERRVVKHLSNHTLSELQLEVCKQTVLNTIRRTGVLVRQTKMMTASMTDAKMLSRTVSSLSRTAPRATVGLANTLSSRQYVIAAPRPPTELSQKLKVTIIPGDGVGPELIYTVQDIVKQTGIPIEFEEIFLSEVHYTRSSSIENAVESIGRNNNVALKGAIEESAVLHTEGELQGLNMRLRRSLDLFANVVHIKTLDGIKTRHGKKLDFVIVREQTEGEYSSLEHQLVPGVIECLKISTRTKAERIAKFAFDYATKTGRKKVTAVHKANIMKLGDGLFLKTCEGVAKQYPKIQFESMIIDNTCMQLVSKPEQFDVMVMPNLYGNIIDNLAAGLVGGAGVVPGQSVGRDFVIFEPGSRHSFQEAMGRSIANPTAMILCAANMLNHLHLDAWGNSLRQAVEDVVTEGKVRTRDLGGYATTIDFADAVIDKFRI
;
A
#
# COMPACT_ATOMS: atom_id res chain seq x y z
N MET A 1 38.38 1.53 -45.49
CA MET A 1 37.33 0.94 -44.62
C MET A 1 36.06 1.73 -44.84
N ASP A 2 35.05 1.09 -45.40
CA ASP A 2 33.77 1.72 -45.72
C ASP A 2 33.01 2.03 -44.41
N ARG A 3 32.80 3.31 -44.09
CA ARG A 3 32.16 3.70 -42.83
C ARG A 3 30.64 3.66 -43.03
N ALA A 4 29.97 2.82 -42.25
CA ALA A 4 28.52 2.67 -42.28
C ALA A 4 27.79 4.02 -42.31
N THR A 5 26.81 4.14 -43.21
CA THR A 5 26.07 5.39 -43.47
C THR A 5 24.97 5.68 -42.46
N LYS A 6 24.71 4.75 -41.53
CA LYS A 6 23.73 4.87 -40.43
C LYS A 6 24.42 4.63 -39.08
N LEU A 7 23.87 5.23 -38.03
CA LEU A 7 24.32 5.04 -36.65
C LEU A 7 23.59 3.85 -36.04
N LEU A 8 24.31 3.02 -35.30
CA LEU A 8 23.74 1.98 -34.45
C LEU A 8 22.98 2.61 -33.27
N GLN A 9 22.04 1.89 -32.67
CA GLN A 9 21.27 2.39 -31.51
C GLN A 9 22.17 2.75 -30.32
N CYS A 10 23.26 2.01 -30.09
CA CYS A 10 24.24 2.34 -29.05
C CYS A 10 24.99 3.65 -29.35
N GLU A 11 25.32 3.92 -30.61
CA GLU A 11 25.98 5.16 -31.03
C GLU A 11 25.02 6.36 -30.97
N GLN A 12 23.72 6.12 -31.21
CA GLN A 12 22.66 7.12 -31.05
C GLN A 12 22.51 7.54 -29.57
N ALA A 13 22.39 6.57 -28.66
CA ALA A 13 22.33 6.83 -27.23
C ALA A 13 23.59 7.56 -26.71
N GLN A 14 24.78 7.19 -27.20
CA GLN A 14 26.03 7.89 -26.84
C GLN A 14 26.06 9.33 -27.35
N LEU A 15 25.48 9.62 -28.52
CA LEU A 15 25.39 10.97 -29.06
C LEU A 15 24.43 11.86 -28.28
N ASP A 16 23.32 11.31 -27.79
CA ASP A 16 22.38 12.04 -26.94
C ASP A 16 23.08 12.47 -25.63
N VAL A 17 23.78 11.53 -24.99
CA VAL A 17 24.60 11.81 -23.81
C VAL A 17 25.69 12.86 -24.12
N PHE A 18 26.43 12.71 -25.23
CA PHE A 18 27.47 13.67 -25.60
C PHE A 18 26.93 15.08 -25.88
N LYS A 19 25.71 15.19 -26.40
CA LYS A 19 25.04 16.47 -26.64
C LYS A 19 24.69 17.14 -25.31
N ASP A 20 24.18 16.39 -24.35
CA ASP A 20 23.80 16.90 -23.04
C ASP A 20 25.02 17.37 -22.24
N PHE A 21 26.18 16.72 -22.41
CA PHE A 21 27.46 17.15 -21.85
C PHE A 21 28.18 18.26 -22.67
N GLY A 22 27.53 18.82 -23.70
CA GLY A 22 28.06 19.95 -24.48
C GLY A 22 29.30 19.62 -25.31
N ILE A 23 29.54 18.34 -25.64
CA ILE A 23 30.72 17.92 -26.40
C ILE A 23 30.63 18.45 -27.84
N SER A 24 31.75 18.94 -28.39
CA SER A 24 31.75 19.49 -29.74
C SER A 24 31.51 18.41 -30.81
N LEU A 25 30.86 18.79 -31.91
CA LEU A 25 30.60 17.89 -33.03
C LEU A 25 31.89 17.24 -33.59
N TYR A 26 33.02 17.95 -33.53
CA TYR A 26 34.32 17.42 -33.95
C TYR A 26 34.79 16.28 -33.04
N GLN A 27 34.70 16.47 -31.72
CA GLN A 27 35.04 15.45 -30.73
C GLN A 27 34.10 14.23 -30.83
N MET A 28 32.81 14.44 -31.08
CA MET A 28 31.86 13.35 -31.34
C MET A 28 32.25 12.52 -32.57
N CYS A 29 32.65 13.17 -33.67
CA CYS A 29 33.10 12.48 -34.89
C CYS A 29 34.33 11.61 -34.62
N GLN A 30 35.29 12.12 -33.84
CA GLN A 30 36.50 11.36 -33.49
C GLN A 30 36.19 10.17 -32.59
N ARG A 31 35.40 10.37 -31.52
CA ARG A 31 35.08 9.32 -30.54
C ARG A 31 34.31 8.15 -31.13
N LEU A 32 33.35 8.43 -32.01
CA LEU A 32 32.53 7.38 -32.65
C LEU A 32 33.10 6.92 -33.99
N ASN A 33 34.19 7.56 -34.46
CA ASN A 33 34.78 7.31 -35.77
C ASN A 33 33.75 7.42 -36.93
N ARG A 34 32.78 8.34 -36.82
CA ARG A 34 31.70 8.56 -37.81
C ARG A 34 31.87 9.89 -38.52
N SER A 35 31.31 9.98 -39.74
CA SER A 35 31.37 11.22 -40.52
C SER A 35 30.46 12.29 -39.94
N ARG A 36 30.87 13.55 -40.09
CA ARG A 36 30.13 14.72 -39.59
C ARG A 36 28.69 14.77 -40.11
N ASN A 37 28.47 14.33 -41.35
CA ASN A 37 27.14 14.33 -41.99
C ASN A 37 26.20 13.26 -41.43
N VAL A 38 26.72 12.16 -40.90
CA VAL A 38 25.92 11.10 -40.28
C VAL A 38 25.46 11.56 -38.89
N ILE A 39 26.38 12.08 -38.08
CA ILE A 39 26.07 12.61 -36.75
C ILE A 39 25.12 13.81 -36.84
N ARG A 40 25.36 14.74 -37.77
CA ARG A 40 24.52 15.94 -37.93
C ARG A 40 23.08 15.61 -38.34
N ARG A 41 22.87 14.58 -39.17
CA ARG A 41 21.52 14.14 -39.57
C ARG A 41 20.73 13.57 -38.41
N TYR A 42 21.39 12.83 -37.51
CA TYR A 42 20.76 12.32 -36.30
C TYR A 42 20.43 13.45 -35.33
N LEU A 43 21.40 14.30 -34.98
CA LEU A 43 21.20 15.40 -34.03
C LEU A 43 20.13 16.42 -34.48
N ALA A 44 19.92 16.57 -35.79
CA ALA A 44 18.89 17.45 -36.34
C ALA A 44 17.48 16.87 -36.20
N ASN A 45 17.30 15.55 -36.29
CA ASN A 45 16.00 14.88 -36.19
C ASN A 45 16.18 13.45 -35.64
N PRO A 46 16.31 13.27 -34.31
CA PRO A 46 16.62 11.97 -33.70
C PRO A 46 15.47 10.96 -33.83
N ILE A 47 14.23 11.42 -33.63
CA ILE A 47 13.03 10.57 -33.55
C ILE A 47 12.75 9.80 -34.86
N PRO A 48 12.80 10.41 -36.06
CA PRO A 48 12.59 9.68 -37.31
C PRO A 48 13.88 9.12 -37.94
N TYR A 49 15.04 9.20 -37.29
CA TYR A 49 16.33 8.88 -37.91
C TYR A 49 16.40 7.43 -38.39
N GLY A 50 16.61 7.25 -39.69
CA GLY A 50 16.74 5.92 -40.32
C GLY A 50 15.43 5.27 -40.75
N THR A 51 14.27 5.88 -40.46
CA THR A 51 12.96 5.44 -40.99
C THR A 51 12.80 5.88 -42.46
N ARG A 52 12.31 4.97 -43.32
CA ARG A 52 12.00 5.31 -44.72
C ARG A 52 10.73 6.16 -44.74
N THR A 53 10.86 7.47 -44.94
CA THR A 53 9.72 8.29 -45.34
C THR A 53 9.35 7.92 -46.76
N SER A 54 8.27 7.14 -46.94
CA SER A 54 7.66 6.98 -48.26
C SER A 54 7.03 8.31 -48.67
N SER A 55 7.69 9.00 -49.59
CA SER A 55 7.21 10.24 -50.21
C SER A 55 6.06 9.95 -51.19
N GLY A 56 4.94 9.45 -50.68
CA GLY A 56 3.72 9.18 -51.43
C GLY A 56 2.59 10.11 -51.03
N ARG A 57 1.95 10.74 -52.02
CA ARG A 57 0.75 11.57 -51.84
C ARG A 57 -0.35 10.75 -51.12
N PRO A 58 -1.05 11.29 -50.10
CA PRO A 58 -2.00 10.52 -49.32
C PRO A 58 -3.15 9.99 -50.19
N ARG A 59 -3.31 8.66 -50.22
CA ARG A 59 -4.44 7.97 -50.88
C ARG A 59 -5.73 8.27 -50.11
N LYS A 60 -6.80 8.63 -50.82
CA LYS A 60 -8.15 8.75 -50.23
C LYS A 60 -8.66 7.35 -49.87
N LEU A 61 -9.23 7.20 -48.67
CA LEU A 61 -9.87 5.97 -48.21
C LEU A 61 -11.10 5.64 -49.08
N THR A 62 -11.34 4.36 -49.33
CA THR A 62 -12.55 3.89 -50.00
C THR A 62 -13.66 3.62 -48.98
N GLU A 63 -14.92 3.53 -49.41
CA GLU A 63 -16.05 3.20 -48.51
C GLU A 63 -15.87 1.85 -47.79
N GLN A 64 -15.17 0.90 -48.42
CA GLN A 64 -14.85 -0.39 -47.80
C GLN A 64 -13.85 -0.23 -46.63
N ASP A 65 -12.87 0.67 -46.77
CA ASP A 65 -11.90 0.98 -45.72
C ASP A 65 -12.56 1.68 -44.55
N GLU A 66 -13.47 2.61 -44.83
CA GLU A 66 -14.24 3.31 -43.79
C GLU A 66 -15.11 2.35 -42.96
N ARG A 67 -15.76 1.37 -43.61
CA ARG A 67 -16.54 0.33 -42.91
C ARG A 67 -15.67 -0.57 -42.03
N ARG A 68 -14.45 -0.91 -42.47
CA ARG A 68 -13.49 -1.69 -41.66
C ARG A 68 -13.04 -0.91 -40.42
N VAL A 69 -12.75 0.38 -40.58
CA VAL A 69 -12.38 1.28 -39.48
C VAL A 69 -13.49 1.35 -38.44
N VAL A 70 -14.75 1.52 -38.87
CA VAL A 70 -15.90 1.56 -37.95
C VAL A 70 -16.11 0.23 -37.21
N LYS A 71 -15.98 -0.92 -37.91
CA LYS A 71 -16.16 -2.25 -37.33
C LYS A 71 -15.08 -2.64 -36.30
N HIS A 72 -13.85 -2.15 -36.45
CA HIS A 72 -12.77 -2.43 -35.48
C HIS A 72 -12.77 -1.43 -34.31
N LEU A 73 -13.20 -0.18 -34.54
CA LEU A 73 -13.38 0.79 -33.45
C LEU A 73 -14.47 0.36 -32.45
N SER A 74 -15.50 -0.35 -32.89
CA SER A 74 -16.50 -0.92 -31.98
C SER A 74 -15.96 -2.06 -31.11
N ASN A 75 -14.82 -2.65 -31.49
CA ASN A 75 -14.26 -3.86 -30.86
C ASN A 75 -12.88 -3.62 -30.18
N HIS A 76 -12.45 -2.37 -30.01
CA HIS A 76 -11.18 -1.92 -29.39
C HIS A 76 -9.86 -2.20 -30.17
N THR A 77 -8.99 -1.17 -30.15
CA THR A 77 -7.57 -1.04 -30.60
C THR A 77 -7.29 -0.67 -32.08
N LEU A 78 -6.82 0.57 -32.30
CA LEU A 78 -6.38 1.12 -33.60
C LEU A 78 -5.10 0.48 -34.17
N SER A 79 -4.33 -0.24 -33.35
CA SER A 79 -3.05 -0.87 -33.74
C SER A 79 -3.21 -2.10 -34.63
N GLU A 80 -4.40 -2.67 -34.73
CA GLU A 80 -4.67 -3.90 -35.51
C GLU A 80 -5.11 -3.62 -36.96
N LEU A 81 -5.27 -2.35 -37.34
CA LEU A 81 -5.64 -1.96 -38.70
C LEU A 81 -4.43 -2.06 -39.64
N GLN A 82 -4.28 -3.20 -40.32
CA GLN A 82 -3.38 -3.34 -41.48
C GLN A 82 -3.96 -2.62 -42.72
N LEU A 83 -4.01 -1.29 -42.67
CA LEU A 83 -4.36 -0.46 -43.81
C LEU A 83 -3.09 0.09 -44.46
N GLU A 84 -2.96 0.00 -45.78
CA GLU A 84 -1.84 0.55 -46.57
C GLU A 84 -1.93 2.08 -46.72
N VAL A 85 -2.17 2.80 -45.62
CA VAL A 85 -2.38 4.25 -45.58
C VAL A 85 -1.87 4.84 -44.28
N CYS A 86 -1.38 6.07 -44.31
CA CYS A 86 -0.75 6.69 -43.15
C CYS A 86 -1.76 7.02 -42.03
N LYS A 87 -1.32 6.91 -40.78
CA LYS A 87 -2.11 7.14 -39.55
C LYS A 87 -2.83 8.51 -39.54
N GLN A 88 -2.22 9.54 -40.13
CA GLN A 88 -2.80 10.88 -40.18
C GLN A 88 -4.02 10.95 -41.11
N THR A 89 -4.02 10.20 -42.22
CA THR A 89 -5.16 10.12 -43.15
C THR A 89 -6.36 9.47 -42.47
N VAL A 90 -6.12 8.39 -41.72
CA VAL A 90 -7.16 7.69 -40.94
C VAL A 90 -7.80 8.62 -39.90
N LEU A 91 -6.97 9.33 -39.12
CA LEU A 91 -7.44 10.28 -38.10
C LEU A 91 -8.25 11.44 -38.70
N ASN A 92 -7.83 11.96 -39.85
CA ASN A 92 -8.53 13.06 -40.53
C ASN A 92 -9.88 12.61 -41.11
N THR A 93 -10.00 11.38 -41.62
CA THR A 93 -11.28 10.84 -42.08
C THR A 93 -12.25 10.60 -40.92
N ILE A 94 -11.78 10.04 -39.80
CA ILE A 94 -12.60 9.86 -38.58
C ILE A 94 -13.14 11.21 -38.08
N ARG A 95 -12.32 12.28 -38.14
CA ARG A 95 -12.74 13.64 -37.77
C ARG A 95 -13.76 14.23 -38.75
N ARG A 96 -13.67 13.92 -40.04
CA ARG A 96 -14.59 14.42 -41.08
C ARG A 96 -15.94 13.72 -41.09
N THR A 97 -16.00 12.42 -40.80
CA THR A 97 -17.25 11.64 -40.83
C THR A 97 -18.10 11.78 -39.56
N GLY A 98 -17.59 12.48 -38.54
CA GLY A 98 -18.37 12.84 -37.33
C GLY A 98 -18.72 11.67 -36.40
N VAL A 99 -18.11 10.50 -36.60
CA VAL A 99 -18.43 9.26 -35.85
C VAL A 99 -18.12 9.42 -34.34
N LEU A 100 -17.13 10.23 -33.97
CA LEU A 100 -16.79 10.53 -32.56
C LEU A 100 -17.84 11.36 -31.82
N VAL A 101 -18.76 12.05 -32.52
CA VAL A 101 -19.74 12.94 -31.88
C VAL A 101 -21.04 12.20 -31.51
N ARG A 102 -21.32 11.04 -32.12
CA ARG A 102 -22.62 10.36 -31.97
C ARG A 102 -22.75 9.44 -30.75
N GLN A 103 -21.69 9.15 -30.00
CA GLN A 103 -21.77 8.27 -28.82
C GLN A 103 -22.05 8.98 -27.48
N THR A 104 -22.03 10.31 -27.42
CA THR A 104 -22.32 11.05 -26.17
C THR A 104 -23.80 11.39 -25.96
N LYS A 105 -24.71 10.94 -26.84
CA LYS A 105 -26.16 11.11 -26.67
C LYS A 105 -26.91 9.82 -27.00
N MET A 106 -27.13 8.98 -26.00
CA MET A 106 -28.41 8.31 -25.74
C MET A 106 -28.41 7.78 -24.31
N MET A 107 -29.34 8.29 -23.50
CA MET A 107 -29.71 7.77 -22.18
C MET A 107 -31.18 7.32 -22.27
N THR A 108 -31.51 6.19 -21.63
CA THR A 108 -32.86 5.58 -21.37
C THR A 108 -33.57 4.95 -22.59
N ALA A 109 -34.37 3.86 -22.54
CA ALA A 109 -35.17 3.23 -21.48
C ALA A 109 -35.39 1.70 -21.73
N SER A 110 -36.11 1.08 -20.79
CA SER A 110 -36.43 -0.35 -20.56
C SER A 110 -37.03 -1.19 -21.70
N MET A 111 -36.90 -2.52 -21.63
CA MET A 111 -38.01 -3.45 -21.28
C MET A 111 -37.54 -4.92 -21.23
N THR A 112 -38.11 -5.61 -20.24
CA THR A 112 -38.29 -7.04 -20.01
C THR A 112 -38.72 -7.86 -21.23
N ASP A 113 -38.29 -9.12 -21.33
CA ASP A 113 -39.24 -10.24 -21.21
C ASP A 113 -38.59 -11.60 -20.95
N ALA A 114 -39.34 -12.40 -20.21
CA ALA A 114 -39.04 -13.73 -19.72
C ALA A 114 -39.60 -14.84 -20.63
N LYS A 115 -39.25 -16.09 -20.27
CA LYS A 115 -39.84 -17.42 -20.59
C LYS A 115 -38.95 -18.30 -21.48
N MET A 116 -38.87 -19.62 -21.31
CA MET A 116 -39.31 -20.62 -20.32
C MET A 116 -38.90 -21.99 -20.89
N LEU A 117 -38.80 -23.03 -20.02
CA LEU A 117 -38.84 -24.50 -20.22
C LEU A 117 -37.54 -25.15 -19.69
N SER A 118 -37.47 -25.83 -18.52
CA SER A 118 -38.28 -26.94 -17.95
C SER A 118 -38.30 -28.14 -18.91
N ARG A 119 -37.95 -29.40 -18.60
CA ARG A 119 -38.03 -30.26 -17.40
C ARG A 119 -37.25 -31.55 -17.75
N THR A 120 -36.62 -32.20 -16.76
CA THR A 120 -36.90 -33.63 -16.48
C THR A 120 -36.48 -34.04 -15.07
N VAL A 121 -37.39 -34.75 -14.43
CA VAL A 121 -37.37 -35.36 -13.09
C VAL A 121 -37.18 -36.87 -13.28
N SER A 122 -36.51 -37.53 -12.33
CA SER A 122 -36.88 -38.82 -11.69
C SER A 122 -35.60 -39.55 -11.26
N SER A 123 -35.28 -39.58 -9.96
CA SER A 123 -35.73 -40.55 -8.95
C SER A 123 -34.81 -41.76 -8.85
N LEU A 124 -34.24 -42.00 -7.67
CA LEU A 124 -34.39 -43.26 -6.93
C LEU A 124 -33.79 -43.11 -5.53
N SER A 125 -34.39 -43.86 -4.63
CA SER A 125 -34.54 -43.63 -3.21
C SER A 125 -33.93 -44.77 -2.38
N ARG A 126 -33.63 -44.47 -1.10
CA ARG A 126 -33.57 -45.39 0.06
C ARG A 126 -32.34 -46.34 0.06
N THR A 127 -31.67 -46.68 1.17
CA THR A 127 -32.09 -46.94 2.57
C THR A 127 -30.87 -46.84 3.51
N ALA A 128 -31.09 -46.42 4.76
CA ALA A 128 -30.23 -46.71 5.92
C ALA A 128 -30.57 -48.07 6.55
N PRO A 129 -29.73 -48.62 7.47
CA PRO A 129 -30.20 -48.66 8.87
C PRO A 129 -29.12 -48.44 9.96
N ARG A 130 -29.64 -48.31 11.20
CA ARG A 130 -29.06 -48.07 12.54
C ARG A 130 -28.60 -49.36 13.24
N ALA A 131 -27.65 -49.25 14.19
CA ALA A 131 -27.50 -50.07 15.43
C ALA A 131 -26.53 -49.35 16.40
N THR A 132 -26.95 -48.75 17.53
CA THR A 132 -27.14 -49.25 18.93
C THR A 132 -25.87 -49.61 19.74
N VAL A 133 -25.56 -48.69 20.67
CA VAL A 133 -25.05 -48.78 22.07
C VAL A 133 -24.45 -50.09 22.61
N GLY A 134 -23.28 -49.95 23.28
CA GLY A 134 -22.80 -50.84 24.34
C GLY A 134 -21.89 -50.11 25.33
N LEU A 135 -22.30 -50.04 26.60
CA LEU A 135 -21.52 -49.57 27.76
C LEU A 135 -20.56 -50.68 28.25
N ALA A 136 -19.37 -50.30 28.71
CA ALA A 136 -18.61 -51.07 29.69
C ALA A 136 -17.79 -50.14 30.60
N ASN A 137 -18.09 -50.23 31.90
CA ASN A 137 -17.33 -49.62 33.00
C ASN A 137 -16.08 -50.47 33.30
N THR A 138 -14.94 -49.81 33.52
CA THR A 138 -13.86 -50.34 34.37
C THR A 138 -13.21 -49.22 35.18
N LEU A 139 -13.40 -49.29 36.50
CA LEU A 139 -12.67 -48.54 37.50
C LEU A 139 -11.27 -49.16 37.64
N SER A 140 -10.21 -48.34 37.56
CA SER A 140 -8.88 -48.70 38.00
C SER A 140 -8.23 -47.54 38.73
N SER A 141 -8.04 -47.73 40.02
CA SER A 141 -7.30 -46.88 40.94
C SER A 141 -5.79 -46.98 40.68
N ARG A 142 -5.13 -45.85 40.40
CA ARG A 142 -3.68 -45.70 40.58
C ARG A 142 -3.34 -44.30 41.10
N GLN A 143 -2.85 -44.25 42.34
CA GLN A 143 -2.02 -43.16 42.83
C GLN A 143 -0.71 -43.12 42.03
N TYR A 144 -0.20 -41.91 41.71
CA TYR A 144 1.05 -41.33 42.24
C TYR A 144 1.64 -40.26 41.31
N VAL A 145 2.37 -39.34 41.96
CA VAL A 145 3.42 -38.43 41.47
C VAL A 145 2.96 -37.02 41.08
N ILE A 146 3.23 -36.07 41.99
CA ILE A 146 3.34 -34.64 41.69
C ILE A 146 4.56 -34.48 40.77
N ALA A 147 4.30 -34.24 39.47
CA ALA A 147 5.35 -33.93 38.51
C ALA A 147 5.81 -32.48 38.69
N ALA A 148 7.13 -32.28 38.71
CA ALA A 148 7.77 -30.97 38.61
C ALA A 148 7.23 -30.18 37.40
N PRO A 149 7.23 -28.83 37.43
CA PRO A 149 6.70 -28.02 36.34
C PRO A 149 7.44 -28.39 35.04
N ARG A 150 6.67 -28.88 34.06
CA ARG A 150 7.20 -29.17 32.73
C ARG A 150 7.60 -27.84 32.06
N PRO A 151 8.68 -27.80 31.27
CA PRO A 151 8.98 -26.66 30.41
C PRO A 151 7.79 -26.42 29.45
N PRO A 152 7.62 -25.18 28.95
CA PRO A 152 6.51 -24.83 28.07
C PRO A 152 6.46 -25.82 26.93
N THR A 153 5.29 -26.40 26.68
CA THR A 153 5.07 -27.34 25.60
C THR A 153 5.40 -26.62 24.30
N GLU A 154 6.48 -27.02 23.62
CA GLU A 154 6.82 -26.48 22.30
C GLU A 154 5.58 -26.61 21.41
N LEU A 155 5.08 -25.48 20.91
CA LEU A 155 4.17 -25.47 19.77
C LEU A 155 4.89 -26.24 18.66
N SER A 156 4.38 -27.43 18.32
CA SER A 156 5.08 -28.40 17.47
C SER A 156 5.33 -27.90 16.05
N GLN A 157 4.77 -26.75 15.65
CA GLN A 157 5.08 -26.06 14.40
C GLN A 157 5.11 -24.54 14.62
N LYS A 158 6.20 -23.90 14.19
CA LYS A 158 6.32 -22.44 14.15
C LYS A 158 5.42 -21.88 13.05
N LEU A 159 4.76 -20.76 13.31
CA LEU A 159 3.98 -20.06 12.29
C LEU A 159 4.92 -19.28 11.36
N LYS A 160 4.68 -19.38 10.05
CA LYS A 160 5.45 -18.63 9.05
C LYS A 160 4.85 -17.25 8.80
N VAL A 161 5.68 -16.23 8.74
CA VAL A 161 5.28 -14.86 8.44
C VAL A 161 6.24 -14.25 7.44
N THR A 162 5.73 -13.54 6.43
CA THR A 162 6.59 -12.81 5.51
C THR A 162 7.15 -11.55 6.17
N ILE A 163 8.44 -11.29 6.01
CA ILE A 163 9.09 -10.08 6.49
C ILE A 163 9.69 -9.30 5.33
N ILE A 164 9.46 -7.99 5.31
CA ILE A 164 9.93 -7.10 4.26
C ILE A 164 10.82 -6.03 4.91
N PRO A 165 12.16 -6.17 4.86
CA PRO A 165 13.09 -5.23 5.50
C PRO A 165 12.89 -3.78 5.07
N GLY A 166 12.68 -3.55 3.77
CA GLY A 166 12.55 -2.21 3.19
C GLY A 166 13.89 -1.48 3.11
N ASP A 167 13.83 -0.16 3.18
CA ASP A 167 14.91 0.80 3.01
C ASP A 167 15.22 1.55 4.32
N GLY A 168 16.29 2.34 4.31
CA GLY A 168 16.70 3.17 5.46
C GLY A 168 17.05 2.36 6.69
N VAL A 169 16.47 2.73 7.83
CA VAL A 169 16.63 1.99 9.09
C VAL A 169 15.78 0.72 9.12
N GLY A 170 14.91 0.50 8.13
CA GLY A 170 14.00 -0.65 8.05
C GLY A 170 14.70 -2.00 8.30
N PRO A 171 15.78 -2.33 7.57
CA PRO A 171 16.54 -3.55 7.80
C PRO A 171 17.07 -3.69 9.23
N GLU A 172 17.65 -2.64 9.80
CA GLU A 172 18.16 -2.64 11.17
C GLU A 172 17.06 -2.96 12.20
N LEU A 173 15.90 -2.32 12.06
CA LEU A 173 14.76 -2.55 12.95
C LEU A 173 14.16 -3.95 12.79
N ILE A 174 14.11 -4.46 11.56
CA ILE A 174 13.58 -5.79 11.24
C ILE A 174 14.50 -6.89 11.77
N TYR A 175 15.82 -6.77 11.58
CA TYR A 175 16.79 -7.70 12.15
C TYR A 175 16.76 -7.68 13.68
N THR A 176 16.54 -6.52 14.28
CA THR A 176 16.33 -6.39 15.74
C THR A 176 15.13 -7.21 16.20
N VAL A 177 13.99 -7.14 15.50
CA VAL A 177 12.81 -7.96 15.84
C VAL A 177 13.07 -9.45 15.65
N GLN A 178 13.77 -9.85 14.59
CA GLN A 178 14.13 -11.25 14.36
C GLN A 178 15.01 -11.80 15.49
N ASP A 179 15.95 -10.99 15.99
CA ASP A 179 16.80 -11.38 17.11
C ASP A 179 16.00 -11.52 18.40
N ILE A 180 15.11 -10.56 18.71
CA ILE A 180 14.18 -10.68 19.85
C ILE A 180 13.37 -11.97 19.76
N VAL A 181 12.76 -12.27 18.60
CA VAL A 181 11.98 -13.51 18.39
C VAL A 181 12.82 -14.76 18.62
N LYS A 182 14.07 -14.77 18.14
CA LYS A 182 15.00 -15.88 18.32
C LYS A 182 15.40 -16.08 19.79
N GLN A 183 15.74 -15.01 20.50
CA GLN A 183 16.20 -15.07 21.89
C GLN A 183 15.07 -15.38 22.89
N THR A 184 13.86 -14.89 22.62
CA THR A 184 12.70 -15.10 23.49
C THR A 184 11.98 -16.43 23.26
N GLY A 185 12.28 -17.13 22.15
CA GLY A 185 11.64 -18.40 21.81
C GLY A 185 10.22 -18.26 21.25
N ILE A 186 9.82 -17.06 20.80
CA ILE A 186 8.53 -16.83 20.14
C ILE A 186 8.36 -17.82 18.97
N PRO A 187 7.21 -18.52 18.85
CA PRO A 187 7.01 -19.61 17.89
C PRO A 187 6.70 -19.11 16.47
N ILE A 188 7.51 -18.19 15.95
CA ILE A 188 7.43 -17.64 14.59
C ILE A 188 8.71 -17.95 13.80
N GLU A 189 8.55 -18.22 12.52
CA GLU A 189 9.61 -18.27 11.52
C GLU A 189 9.34 -17.19 10.46
N PHE A 190 10.35 -16.37 10.16
CA PHE A 190 10.21 -15.32 9.16
C PHE A 190 10.75 -15.77 7.81
N GLU A 191 10.00 -15.48 6.75
CA GLU A 191 10.46 -15.58 5.37
C GLU A 191 10.73 -14.18 4.83
N GLU A 192 11.99 -13.89 4.52
CA GLU A 192 12.41 -12.57 4.06
C GLU A 192 12.15 -12.37 2.56
N ILE A 193 11.46 -11.29 2.21
CA ILE A 193 11.31 -10.80 0.85
C ILE A 193 11.82 -9.37 0.79
N PHE A 194 12.88 -9.15 0.02
CA PHE A 194 13.46 -7.82 -0.15
C PHE A 194 12.67 -7.02 -1.20
N LEU A 195 12.12 -5.88 -0.80
CA LEU A 195 11.49 -4.89 -1.68
C LEU A 195 12.11 -3.51 -1.43
N SER A 196 12.55 -2.85 -2.50
CA SER A 196 13.16 -1.54 -2.49
C SER A 196 13.00 -0.85 -3.85
N GLU A 197 12.68 0.44 -3.87
CA GLU A 197 12.75 1.24 -5.11
C GLU A 197 14.15 1.82 -5.35
N VAL A 198 14.88 2.08 -4.27
CA VAL A 198 16.26 2.60 -4.32
C VAL A 198 17.21 1.54 -4.84
N HIS A 199 17.06 0.30 -4.37
CA HIS A 199 17.87 -0.86 -4.74
C HIS A 199 17.10 -1.79 -5.69
N TYR A 200 16.53 -1.23 -6.75
CA TYR A 200 15.63 -1.93 -7.69
C TYR A 200 16.22 -3.22 -8.28
N THR A 201 17.54 -3.32 -8.45
CA THR A 201 18.21 -4.51 -9.01
C THR A 201 18.17 -5.73 -8.10
N ARG A 202 18.05 -5.52 -6.78
CA ARG A 202 17.92 -6.58 -5.77
C ARG A 202 16.47 -6.78 -5.33
N SER A 203 15.59 -5.85 -5.69
CA SER A 203 14.19 -5.86 -5.32
C SER A 203 13.47 -7.04 -5.98
N SER A 204 12.71 -7.79 -5.18
CA SER A 204 11.82 -8.84 -5.66
C SER A 204 10.64 -8.24 -6.43
N SER A 205 9.97 -9.05 -7.23
CA SER A 205 8.71 -8.63 -7.85
C SER A 205 7.59 -8.49 -6.82
N ILE A 206 6.61 -7.61 -7.10
CA ILE A 206 5.43 -7.46 -6.26
C ILE A 206 4.63 -8.76 -6.22
N GLU A 207 4.58 -9.49 -7.33
CA GLU A 207 3.88 -10.77 -7.46
C GLU A 207 4.47 -11.81 -6.50
N ASN A 208 5.80 -11.90 -6.41
CA ASN A 208 6.49 -12.79 -5.46
C ASN A 208 6.20 -12.38 -4.01
N ALA A 209 6.20 -11.09 -3.71
CA ALA A 209 5.85 -10.61 -2.36
C ALA A 209 4.41 -10.96 -1.98
N VAL A 210 3.45 -10.75 -2.88
CA VAL A 210 2.04 -11.11 -2.68
C VAL A 210 1.86 -12.62 -2.46
N GLU A 211 2.53 -13.43 -3.26
CA GLU A 211 2.50 -14.90 -3.13
C GLU A 211 3.10 -15.36 -1.80
N SER A 212 4.26 -14.82 -1.41
CA SER A 212 4.89 -15.12 -0.13
C SER A 212 3.95 -14.79 1.04
N ILE A 213 3.34 -13.59 1.05
CA ILE A 213 2.39 -13.19 2.09
C ILE A 213 1.19 -14.14 2.13
N GLY A 214 0.63 -14.49 0.97
CA GLY A 214 -0.52 -15.41 0.89
C GLY A 214 -0.19 -16.82 1.37
N ARG A 215 1.02 -17.32 1.12
CA ARG A 215 1.47 -18.61 1.64
C ARG A 215 1.75 -18.57 3.15
N ASN A 216 2.17 -17.41 3.68
CA ASN A 216 2.62 -17.24 5.05
C ASN A 216 1.54 -16.59 5.93
N ASN A 217 0.43 -17.30 6.09
CA ASN A 217 -0.70 -16.93 6.95
C ASN A 217 -1.39 -15.60 6.57
N ASN A 218 -1.20 -15.07 5.36
CA ASN A 218 -1.71 -13.77 4.92
C ASN A 218 -1.20 -12.57 5.75
N VAL A 219 -0.08 -12.74 6.46
CA VAL A 219 0.47 -11.74 7.37
C VAL A 219 1.87 -11.34 6.94
N ALA A 220 2.17 -10.04 7.02
CA ALA A 220 3.53 -9.54 6.86
C ALA A 220 3.93 -8.54 7.95
N LEU A 221 5.22 -8.51 8.27
CA LEU A 221 5.86 -7.41 8.99
C LEU A 221 6.77 -6.65 8.03
N LYS A 222 6.63 -5.32 7.95
CA LYS A 222 7.26 -4.53 6.90
C LYS A 222 7.92 -3.26 7.44
N GLY A 223 9.16 -3.02 7.02
CA GLY A 223 9.85 -1.74 7.14
C GLY A 223 9.39 -0.69 6.11
N ALA A 224 9.88 0.54 6.23
CA ALA A 224 9.56 1.57 5.26
C ALA A 224 10.20 1.25 3.91
N ILE A 225 9.45 1.33 2.81
CA ILE A 225 10.02 1.29 1.45
C ILE A 225 10.06 2.73 0.99
N GLU A 226 11.24 3.21 0.59
CA GLU A 226 11.43 4.57 0.14
C GLU A 226 10.93 4.71 -1.29
N GLU A 227 10.14 5.75 -1.56
CA GLU A 227 9.66 6.07 -2.92
C GLU A 227 10.75 6.85 -3.67
N SER A 228 11.15 6.37 -4.84
CA SER A 228 12.25 6.95 -5.60
C SER A 228 11.81 8.21 -6.36
N ALA A 229 12.35 9.37 -5.99
CA ALA A 229 12.08 10.63 -6.69
C ALA A 229 12.46 10.60 -8.19
N VAL A 230 13.37 9.71 -8.60
CA VAL A 230 13.93 9.66 -9.97
C VAL A 230 12.98 8.94 -10.95
N LEU A 231 12.08 8.10 -10.47
CA LEU A 231 11.16 7.32 -11.33
C LEU A 231 9.85 8.07 -11.65
N HIS A 232 9.63 9.27 -11.11
CA HIS A 232 8.35 9.98 -11.18
C HIS A 232 8.26 11.09 -12.23
N THR A 233 9.24 11.22 -13.12
CA THR A 233 9.25 12.30 -14.14
C THR A 233 8.28 12.07 -15.31
N GLU A 234 7.66 10.90 -15.46
CA GLU A 234 6.83 10.55 -16.64
C GLU A 234 5.41 10.03 -16.33
N GLY A 235 4.83 10.40 -15.19
CA GLY A 235 3.40 10.16 -14.91
C GLY A 235 3.01 8.71 -14.55
N GLU A 236 3.95 7.75 -14.54
CA GLU A 236 3.77 6.45 -13.86
C GLU A 236 3.93 6.62 -12.34
N LEU A 237 2.88 7.11 -11.71
CA LEU A 237 2.86 7.59 -10.33
C LEU A 237 2.55 6.48 -9.28
N GLN A 238 2.91 5.22 -9.54
CA GLN A 238 2.60 4.12 -8.61
C GLN A 238 3.87 3.49 -8.04
N GLY A 239 4.33 4.03 -6.90
CA GLY A 239 5.38 3.39 -6.09
C GLY A 239 5.01 1.98 -5.64
N LEU A 240 6.01 1.18 -5.27
CA LEU A 240 5.89 -0.19 -4.76
C LEU A 240 4.94 -0.27 -3.57
N ASN A 241 4.93 0.71 -2.66
CA ASN A 241 3.97 0.75 -1.55
C ASN A 241 2.52 0.76 -2.06
N MET A 242 2.22 1.60 -3.07
CA MET A 242 0.89 1.67 -3.66
C MET A 242 0.53 0.40 -4.41
N ARG A 243 1.46 -0.14 -5.20
CA ARG A 243 1.26 -1.40 -5.93
C ARG A 243 0.96 -2.55 -4.98
N LEU A 244 1.73 -2.69 -3.89
CA LEU A 244 1.53 -3.71 -2.88
C LEU A 244 0.15 -3.58 -2.21
N ARG A 245 -0.24 -2.36 -1.80
CA ARG A 245 -1.56 -2.10 -1.19
C ARG A 245 -2.71 -2.41 -2.14
N ARG A 246 -2.57 -2.10 -3.44
CA ARG A 246 -3.60 -2.40 -4.45
C ARG A 246 -3.69 -3.89 -4.74
N SER A 247 -2.56 -4.59 -4.91
CA SER A 247 -2.53 -6.03 -5.18
C SER A 247 -3.15 -6.85 -4.05
N LEU A 248 -2.99 -6.42 -2.80
CA LEU A 248 -3.54 -7.09 -1.61
C LEU A 248 -4.89 -6.50 -1.13
N ASP A 249 -5.41 -5.49 -1.84
CA ASP A 249 -6.59 -4.69 -1.44
C ASP A 249 -6.55 -4.26 0.04
N LEU A 250 -5.39 -3.79 0.50
CA LEU A 250 -5.18 -3.23 1.85
C LEU A 250 -5.85 -1.86 1.91
N PHE A 251 -7.12 -1.84 2.33
CA PHE A 251 -7.98 -0.68 2.23
C PHE A 251 -8.00 0.20 3.47
N ALA A 252 -7.69 -0.37 4.65
CA ALA A 252 -7.75 0.32 5.92
C ALA A 252 -6.36 0.42 6.57
N ASN A 253 -5.83 1.64 6.69
CA ASN A 253 -4.70 1.90 7.56
C ASN A 253 -5.25 2.11 8.97
N VAL A 254 -4.71 1.40 9.95
CA VAL A 254 -5.04 1.60 11.35
C VAL A 254 -3.79 1.98 12.10
N VAL A 255 -3.79 3.16 12.72
CA VAL A 255 -2.67 3.68 13.50
C VAL A 255 -3.16 3.94 14.92
N HIS A 256 -2.48 3.36 15.90
CA HIS A 256 -2.85 3.51 17.31
C HIS A 256 -1.99 4.58 17.96
N ILE A 257 -2.62 5.69 18.31
CA ILE A 257 -1.98 6.83 18.96
C ILE A 257 -2.22 6.72 20.47
N LYS A 258 -1.24 6.10 21.14
CA LYS A 258 -1.24 5.90 22.59
C LYS A 258 -0.01 6.56 23.20
N THR A 259 -0.21 7.37 24.25
CA THR A 259 0.90 7.85 25.07
C THR A 259 1.50 6.69 25.85
N LEU A 260 2.81 6.46 25.71
CA LEU A 260 3.54 5.50 26.54
C LEU A 260 4.00 6.18 27.83
N ASP A 261 3.78 5.51 28.95
CA ASP A 261 4.29 5.97 30.24
C ASP A 261 5.83 6.02 30.19
N GLY A 262 6.42 7.09 30.71
CA GLY A 262 7.87 7.35 30.62
C GLY A 262 8.30 8.29 29.49
N ILE A 263 7.46 8.51 28.46
CA ILE A 263 7.71 9.51 27.41
C ILE A 263 7.10 10.86 27.81
N LYS A 264 7.94 11.88 27.93
CA LYS A 264 7.48 13.25 28.22
C LYS A 264 7.03 13.93 26.93
N THR A 265 5.76 14.28 26.85
CA THR A 265 5.17 15.03 25.72
C THR A 265 4.60 16.38 26.18
N ARG A 266 4.30 17.28 25.24
CA ARG A 266 3.79 18.63 25.55
C ARG A 266 2.38 18.65 26.16
N HIS A 267 1.54 17.68 25.83
CA HIS A 267 0.12 17.71 26.22
C HIS A 267 -0.12 17.35 27.68
N GLY A 268 0.84 16.70 28.35
CA GLY A 268 0.75 16.33 29.78
C GLY A 268 -0.40 15.37 30.14
N LYS A 269 -1.25 15.00 29.18
CA LYS A 269 -2.38 14.07 29.33
C LYS A 269 -2.08 12.79 28.55
N LYS A 270 -2.61 11.66 29.05
CA LYS A 270 -2.56 10.39 28.34
C LYS A 270 -3.52 10.45 27.14
N LEU A 271 -2.98 10.20 25.96
CA LEU A 271 -3.73 10.11 24.72
C LEU A 271 -3.94 8.63 24.39
N ASP A 272 -5.13 8.28 23.90
CA ASP A 272 -5.46 6.94 23.45
C ASP A 272 -6.59 7.00 22.41
N PHE A 273 -6.22 7.21 21.15
CA PHE A 273 -7.15 7.24 20.03
C PHE A 273 -6.59 6.50 18.82
N VAL A 274 -7.47 6.14 17.89
CA VAL A 274 -7.15 5.32 16.72
C VAL A 274 -7.54 6.05 15.46
N ILE A 275 -6.61 6.08 14.51
CA ILE A 275 -6.83 6.66 13.18
C ILE A 275 -7.10 5.50 12.21
N VAL A 276 -8.24 5.56 11.54
CA VAL A 276 -8.67 4.64 10.48
C VAL A 276 -8.71 5.42 9.17
N ARG A 277 -7.75 5.16 8.30
CA ARG A 277 -7.55 5.87 7.03
C ARG A 277 -7.86 4.96 5.85
N GLU A 278 -8.62 5.48 4.88
CA GLU A 278 -8.79 4.85 3.57
C GLU A 278 -7.46 4.89 2.79
N GLN A 279 -7.02 3.79 2.16
CA GLN A 279 -5.69 3.69 1.54
C GLN A 279 -5.69 3.51 0.01
N THR A 280 -6.84 3.28 -0.62
CA THR A 280 -6.94 2.78 -2.00
C THR A 280 -7.56 3.76 -2.99
N GLU A 281 -8.08 4.90 -2.54
CA GLU A 281 -8.60 5.97 -3.42
C GLU A 281 -8.22 7.37 -2.89
N GLY A 282 -8.94 8.40 -3.34
CA GLY A 282 -8.71 9.79 -3.01
C GLY A 282 -7.63 10.40 -3.89
N GLU A 283 -6.80 11.23 -3.25
CA GLU A 283 -5.71 11.97 -3.88
C GLU A 283 -4.59 11.01 -4.36
N TYR A 284 -4.48 9.83 -3.75
CA TYR A 284 -3.54 8.76 -4.16
C TYR A 284 -4.08 7.87 -5.31
N SER A 285 -5.06 8.36 -6.07
CA SER A 285 -5.39 7.74 -7.36
C SER A 285 -4.28 7.99 -8.38
N SER A 286 -3.49 9.04 -8.16
CA SER A 286 -2.35 9.48 -8.98
C SER A 286 -2.73 9.70 -10.44
N LEU A 287 -3.90 10.32 -10.65
CA LEU A 287 -4.41 10.67 -11.97
C LEU A 287 -4.15 12.16 -12.19
N GLU A 288 -3.03 12.46 -12.84
CA GLU A 288 -2.60 13.83 -13.12
C GLU A 288 -2.31 13.99 -14.62
N HIS A 289 -2.63 15.16 -15.15
CA HIS A 289 -2.22 15.51 -16.51
C HIS A 289 -2.06 17.02 -16.67
N GLN A 290 -1.24 17.40 -17.65
CA GLN A 290 -1.07 18.79 -18.04
C GLN A 290 -2.02 19.12 -19.20
N LEU A 291 -3.03 19.94 -18.94
CA LEU A 291 -4.02 20.36 -19.95
C LEU A 291 -3.37 21.23 -21.03
N VAL A 292 -2.62 22.24 -20.59
CA VAL A 292 -1.77 23.12 -21.40
C VAL A 292 -0.48 23.38 -20.61
N PRO A 293 0.64 23.77 -21.26
CA PRO A 293 1.88 24.06 -20.55
C PRO A 293 1.66 25.03 -19.37
N GLY A 294 1.98 24.57 -18.16
CA GLY A 294 1.79 25.31 -16.90
C GLY A 294 0.46 25.08 -16.17
N VAL A 295 -0.49 24.32 -16.73
CA VAL A 295 -1.79 24.01 -16.09
C VAL A 295 -1.90 22.51 -15.82
N ILE A 296 -1.80 22.13 -14.55
CA ILE A 296 -1.89 20.74 -14.09
C ILE A 296 -3.26 20.49 -13.46
N GLU A 297 -3.93 19.43 -13.90
CA GLU A 297 -5.14 18.92 -13.26
C GLU A 297 -4.81 17.65 -12.48
N CYS A 298 -5.24 17.60 -11.21
CA CYS A 298 -5.10 16.46 -10.32
C CYS A 298 -6.50 15.92 -10.00
N LEU A 299 -6.81 14.69 -10.41
CA LEU A 299 -8.13 14.10 -10.26
C LEU A 299 -8.22 13.27 -8.96
N LYS A 300 -8.94 13.82 -7.97
CA LYS A 300 -9.34 13.08 -6.77
C LYS A 300 -10.54 12.19 -7.08
N ILE A 301 -10.38 10.88 -6.91
CA ILE A 301 -11.46 9.91 -7.07
C ILE A 301 -11.98 9.49 -5.70
N SER A 302 -13.28 9.67 -5.46
CA SER A 302 -13.94 9.13 -4.26
C SER A 302 -15.19 8.36 -4.66
N THR A 303 -15.34 7.17 -4.10
CA THR A 303 -16.42 6.25 -4.44
C THR A 303 -17.23 5.88 -3.21
N ARG A 304 -18.54 5.67 -3.39
CA ARG A 304 -19.42 5.25 -2.30
C ARG A 304 -18.97 3.91 -1.72
N THR A 305 -18.59 2.96 -2.56
CA THR A 305 -18.22 1.59 -2.16
C THR A 305 -17.04 1.58 -1.20
N LYS A 306 -15.97 2.33 -1.50
CA LYS A 306 -14.78 2.39 -0.64
C LYS A 306 -15.03 3.22 0.62
N ALA A 307 -15.78 4.32 0.51
CA ALA A 307 -16.22 5.10 1.67
C ALA A 307 -17.09 4.28 2.65
N GLU A 308 -18.01 3.48 2.14
CA GLU A 308 -18.87 2.60 2.95
C GLU A 308 -18.05 1.51 3.63
N ARG A 309 -17.12 0.90 2.87
CA ARG A 309 -16.21 -0.13 3.39
C ARG A 309 -15.35 0.38 4.54
N ILE A 310 -14.69 1.53 4.39
CA ILE A 310 -13.83 2.08 5.45
C ILE A 310 -14.64 2.58 6.65
N ALA A 311 -15.82 3.18 6.41
CA ALA A 311 -16.72 3.59 7.48
C ALA A 311 -17.19 2.37 8.29
N LYS A 312 -17.67 1.32 7.62
CA LYS A 312 -18.09 0.08 8.29
C LYS A 312 -16.94 -0.52 9.09
N PHE A 313 -15.75 -0.60 8.51
CA PHE A 313 -14.56 -1.09 9.21
C PHE A 313 -14.26 -0.28 10.48
N ALA A 314 -14.35 1.05 10.45
CA ALA A 314 -14.13 1.90 11.62
C ALA A 314 -15.15 1.64 12.74
N PHE A 315 -16.43 1.47 12.39
CA PHE A 315 -17.48 1.14 13.37
C PHE A 315 -17.37 -0.29 13.92
N ASP A 316 -17.03 -1.27 13.07
CA ASP A 316 -16.74 -2.65 13.49
C ASP A 316 -15.54 -2.67 14.46
N TYR A 317 -14.48 -1.94 14.11
CA TYR A 317 -13.29 -1.79 14.94
C TYR A 317 -13.64 -1.17 16.30
N ALA A 318 -14.40 -0.07 16.29
CA ALA A 318 -14.84 0.60 17.51
C ALA A 318 -15.64 -0.34 18.41
N THR A 319 -16.56 -1.11 17.81
CA THR A 319 -17.39 -2.09 18.53
C THR A 319 -16.53 -3.22 19.13
N LYS A 320 -15.63 -3.80 18.33
CA LYS A 320 -14.74 -4.91 18.76
C LYS A 320 -13.80 -4.50 19.88
N THR A 321 -13.31 -3.26 19.87
CA THR A 321 -12.34 -2.75 20.85
C THR A 321 -13.00 -2.00 22.01
N GLY A 322 -14.34 -1.99 22.10
CA GLY A 322 -15.09 -1.38 23.19
C GLY A 322 -15.11 0.16 23.19
N ARG A 323 -14.62 0.77 22.12
CA ARG A 323 -14.59 2.23 21.88
C ARG A 323 -16.01 2.78 21.79
N LYS A 324 -16.17 4.08 22.06
CA LYS A 324 -17.49 4.71 22.23
C LYS A 324 -17.81 5.76 21.19
N LYS A 325 -16.81 6.31 20.50
CA LYS A 325 -17.02 7.41 19.57
C LYS A 325 -16.24 7.23 18.26
N VAL A 326 -16.90 7.57 17.14
CA VAL A 326 -16.30 7.63 15.80
C VAL A 326 -16.47 9.05 15.24
N THR A 327 -15.36 9.69 14.92
CA THR A 327 -15.30 11.04 14.32
C THR A 327 -14.94 10.92 12.83
N ALA A 328 -15.84 11.30 11.93
CA ALA A 328 -15.54 11.38 10.50
C ALA A 328 -14.84 12.70 10.16
N VAL A 329 -13.61 12.64 9.65
CA VAL A 329 -12.83 13.83 9.28
C VAL A 329 -12.89 14.09 7.78
N HIS A 330 -13.22 15.32 7.39
CA HIS A 330 -13.47 15.67 5.98
C HIS A 330 -13.20 17.15 5.66
N LYS A 331 -13.35 17.56 4.40
CA LYS A 331 -13.42 18.95 3.92
C LYS A 331 -14.67 19.19 3.06
N ALA A 332 -15.80 18.59 3.44
CA ALA A 332 -17.10 18.73 2.77
C ALA A 332 -17.65 20.17 2.73
N ASN A 333 -17.08 21.12 3.49
CA ASN A 333 -17.39 22.53 3.35
C ASN A 333 -16.85 23.14 2.04
N ILE A 334 -15.78 22.59 1.47
CA ILE A 334 -15.20 22.98 0.18
C ILE A 334 -15.57 21.95 -0.90
N MET A 335 -15.20 20.68 -0.69
CA MET A 335 -15.49 19.60 -1.64
C MET A 335 -16.88 19.01 -1.41
N LYS A 336 -17.90 19.75 -1.85
CA LYS A 336 -19.32 19.42 -1.61
C LYS A 336 -19.74 18.03 -2.12
N LEU A 337 -19.15 17.57 -3.22
CA LEU A 337 -19.50 16.29 -3.83
C LEU A 337 -18.60 15.14 -3.34
N GLY A 338 -17.28 15.25 -3.48
CA GLY A 338 -16.35 14.18 -3.09
C GLY A 338 -16.40 13.89 -1.58
N ASP A 339 -16.03 14.87 -0.76
CA ASP A 339 -16.05 14.70 0.69
C ASP A 339 -17.47 14.71 1.26
N GLY A 340 -18.41 15.37 0.58
CA GLY A 340 -19.83 15.26 0.93
C GLY A 340 -20.38 13.84 0.74
N LEU A 341 -19.90 13.10 -0.28
CA LEU A 341 -20.24 11.68 -0.45
C LEU A 341 -19.66 10.84 0.70
N PHE A 342 -18.39 11.05 1.06
CA PHE A 342 -17.75 10.37 2.18
C PHE A 342 -18.53 10.59 3.48
N LEU A 343 -18.79 11.86 3.85
CA LEU A 343 -19.51 12.22 5.07
C LEU A 343 -20.91 11.59 5.12
N LYS A 344 -21.71 11.73 4.06
CA LYS A 344 -23.06 11.14 3.99
C LYS A 344 -23.04 9.62 4.11
N THR A 345 -21.99 8.99 3.58
CA THR A 345 -21.82 7.53 3.68
C THR A 345 -21.49 7.13 5.12
N CYS A 346 -20.59 7.83 5.79
CA CYS A 346 -20.32 7.63 7.22
C CYS A 346 -21.58 7.82 8.09
N GLU A 347 -22.36 8.88 7.84
CA GLU A 347 -23.66 9.12 8.51
C GLU A 347 -24.66 7.98 8.28
N GLY A 348 -24.71 7.44 7.06
CA GLY A 348 -25.55 6.30 6.71
C GLY A 348 -25.15 5.03 7.47
N VAL A 349 -23.85 4.73 7.53
CA VAL A 349 -23.32 3.58 8.28
C VAL A 349 -23.53 3.76 9.78
N ALA A 350 -23.35 4.96 10.32
CA ALA A 350 -23.51 5.26 11.75
C ALA A 350 -24.88 4.84 12.30
N LYS A 351 -25.95 4.96 11.49
CA LYS A 351 -27.31 4.53 11.87
C LYS A 351 -27.41 3.03 12.19
N GLN A 352 -26.50 2.21 11.68
CA GLN A 352 -26.43 0.77 11.96
C GLN A 352 -25.75 0.46 13.32
N TYR A 353 -25.07 1.44 13.93
CA TYR A 353 -24.32 1.30 15.18
C TYR A 353 -24.80 2.30 16.24
N PRO A 354 -26.06 2.20 16.73
CA PRO A 354 -26.66 3.20 17.62
C PRO A 354 -25.96 3.34 18.98
N LYS A 355 -25.10 2.39 19.36
CA LYS A 355 -24.32 2.42 20.61
C LYS A 355 -23.00 3.22 20.48
N ILE A 356 -22.60 3.57 19.27
CA ILE A 356 -21.38 4.34 19.01
C ILE A 356 -21.80 5.78 18.70
N GLN A 357 -21.27 6.73 19.46
CA GLN A 357 -21.46 8.14 19.17
C GLN A 357 -20.78 8.48 17.84
N PHE A 358 -21.54 9.07 16.92
CA PHE A 358 -21.00 9.58 15.66
C PHE A 358 -20.93 11.09 15.69
N GLU A 359 -19.79 11.63 15.27
CA GLU A 359 -19.59 13.06 15.03
C GLU A 359 -18.78 13.26 13.75
N SER A 360 -18.79 14.47 13.21
CA SER A 360 -17.97 14.85 12.07
C SER A 360 -17.21 16.14 12.35
N MET A 361 -16.02 16.26 11.76
CA MET A 361 -15.16 17.43 11.96
C MET A 361 -14.43 17.77 10.66
N ILE A 362 -14.36 19.07 10.35
CA ILE A 362 -13.56 19.54 9.22
C ILE A 362 -12.07 19.41 9.54
N ILE A 363 -11.25 18.93 8.60
CA ILE A 363 -9.82 18.58 8.79
C ILE A 363 -8.98 19.72 9.39
N ASP A 364 -9.24 20.96 9.01
CA ASP A 364 -8.60 22.15 9.59
C ASP A 364 -8.90 22.32 11.08
N ASN A 365 -10.17 22.19 11.47
CA ASN A 365 -10.54 22.20 12.89
C ASN A 365 -9.96 20.97 13.60
N THR A 366 -9.97 19.80 12.96
CA THR A 366 -9.37 18.58 13.53
C THR A 366 -7.90 18.79 13.87
N CYS A 367 -7.10 19.37 12.97
CA CYS A 367 -5.70 19.68 13.25
C CYS A 367 -5.56 20.65 14.44
N MET A 368 -6.38 21.71 14.50
CA MET A 368 -6.40 22.67 15.61
C MET A 368 -6.77 21.99 16.95
N GLN A 369 -7.76 21.10 16.92
CA GLN A 369 -8.19 20.33 18.10
C GLN A 369 -7.14 19.30 18.54
N LEU A 370 -6.45 18.64 17.61
CA LEU A 370 -5.38 17.69 17.94
C LEU A 370 -4.21 18.35 18.66
N VAL A 371 -3.82 19.56 18.27
CA VAL A 371 -2.73 20.30 18.95
C VAL A 371 -3.18 21.03 20.21
N SER A 372 -4.48 21.13 20.48
CA SER A 372 -5.02 21.85 21.64
C SER A 372 -5.61 20.91 22.69
N LYS A 373 -6.54 20.05 22.28
CA LYS A 373 -7.32 19.13 23.13
C LYS A 373 -7.47 17.74 22.47
N PRO A 374 -6.37 16.99 22.25
CA PRO A 374 -6.41 15.70 21.56
C PRO A 374 -7.16 14.60 22.33
N GLU A 375 -7.30 14.71 23.65
CA GLU A 375 -7.98 13.70 24.49
C GLU A 375 -9.48 13.56 24.19
N GLN A 376 -10.05 14.45 23.39
CA GLN A 376 -11.44 14.37 22.97
C GLN A 376 -11.69 13.29 21.91
N PHE A 377 -10.67 12.82 21.20
CA PHE A 377 -10.82 11.85 20.12
C PHE A 377 -10.80 10.41 20.63
N ASP A 378 -11.46 9.52 19.89
CA ASP A 378 -11.52 8.09 20.20
C ASP A 378 -11.18 7.27 18.94
N VAL A 379 -12.14 6.97 18.05
CA VAL A 379 -11.85 6.44 16.71
C VAL A 379 -12.08 7.56 15.68
N MET A 380 -11.13 7.76 14.77
CA MET A 380 -11.22 8.77 13.72
C MET A 380 -11.21 8.07 12.36
N VAL A 381 -12.19 8.35 11.50
CA VAL A 381 -12.27 7.77 10.14
C VAL A 381 -12.16 8.85 9.09
N MET A 382 -11.32 8.63 8.07
CA MET A 382 -11.04 9.67 7.08
C MET A 382 -10.56 9.17 5.70
N PRO A 383 -10.71 9.99 4.65
CA PRO A 383 -10.08 9.77 3.35
C PRO A 383 -8.55 9.78 3.43
N ASN A 384 -7.94 9.31 2.34
CA ASN A 384 -6.54 8.96 2.27
C ASN A 384 -5.55 10.09 2.63
N LEU A 385 -5.65 11.26 1.99
CA LEU A 385 -4.73 12.37 2.26
C LEU A 385 -4.82 12.90 3.69
N TYR A 386 -6.03 13.00 4.24
CA TYR A 386 -6.22 13.52 5.60
C TYR A 386 -5.68 12.56 6.65
N GLY A 387 -5.83 11.26 6.41
CA GLY A 387 -5.18 10.23 7.20
C GLY A 387 -3.69 10.43 7.28
N ASN A 388 -3.02 10.65 6.13
CA ASN A 388 -1.58 10.87 6.14
C ASN A 388 -1.13 12.06 6.98
N ILE A 389 -1.86 13.17 6.88
CA ILE A 389 -1.56 14.39 7.64
C ILE A 389 -1.77 14.14 9.13
N ILE A 390 -2.92 13.57 9.50
CA ILE A 390 -3.27 13.31 10.90
C ILE A 390 -2.37 12.24 11.52
N ASP A 391 -2.00 11.18 10.82
CA ASP A 391 -1.07 10.13 11.29
C ASP A 391 0.26 10.75 11.76
N ASN A 392 0.84 11.62 10.93
CA ASN A 392 2.11 12.28 11.25
C ASN A 392 1.97 13.31 12.38
N LEU A 393 0.91 14.12 12.34
CA LEU A 393 0.61 15.09 13.40
C LEU A 393 0.46 14.37 14.75
N ALA A 394 -0.36 13.32 14.79
CA ALA A 394 -0.69 12.55 15.97
C ALA A 394 0.51 11.78 16.53
N ALA A 395 1.37 11.24 15.66
CA ALA A 395 2.63 10.63 16.10
C ALA A 395 3.53 11.63 16.83
N GLY A 396 3.62 12.86 16.34
CA GLY A 396 4.32 13.95 17.04
C GLY A 396 3.76 14.26 18.43
N LEU A 397 2.48 13.98 18.71
CA LEU A 397 1.85 14.25 20.00
C LEU A 397 2.26 13.24 21.09
N VAL A 398 2.61 12.01 20.70
CA VAL A 398 2.85 10.88 21.63
C VAL A 398 4.33 10.49 21.79
N GLY A 399 5.25 11.16 21.08
CA GLY A 399 6.69 10.91 21.20
C GLY A 399 7.43 10.85 19.87
N GLY A 400 6.72 10.92 18.75
CA GLY A 400 7.29 10.88 17.40
C GLY A 400 7.07 9.54 16.69
N ALA A 401 7.62 9.45 15.48
CA ALA A 401 7.44 8.30 14.60
C ALA A 401 7.99 6.98 15.15
N GLY A 402 9.02 7.05 16.01
CA GLY A 402 9.72 5.89 16.55
C GLY A 402 8.89 5.03 17.51
N VAL A 403 7.72 5.50 17.96
CA VAL A 403 6.92 4.83 19.01
C VAL A 403 5.51 4.45 18.59
N VAL A 404 5.09 4.81 17.36
CA VAL A 404 3.71 4.60 16.90
C VAL A 404 3.61 3.37 16.00
N PRO A 405 2.95 2.29 16.45
CA PRO A 405 2.69 1.13 15.61
C PRO A 405 1.51 1.38 14.66
N GLY A 406 1.54 0.72 13.52
CA GLY A 406 0.46 0.76 12.53
C GLY A 406 0.23 -0.60 11.86
N GLN A 407 -0.86 -0.68 11.13
CA GLN A 407 -1.19 -1.82 10.28
C GLN A 407 -1.96 -1.35 9.05
N SER A 408 -1.78 -2.04 7.94
CA SER A 408 -2.57 -1.93 6.72
C SER A 408 -3.39 -3.20 6.58
N VAL A 409 -4.71 -3.08 6.58
CA VAL A 409 -5.66 -4.19 6.67
C VAL A 409 -6.46 -4.28 5.38
N GLY A 410 -6.45 -5.46 4.78
CA GLY A 410 -7.30 -5.83 3.65
C GLY A 410 -8.43 -6.76 4.07
N ARG A 411 -9.08 -7.39 3.10
CA ARG A 411 -10.11 -8.40 3.36
C ARG A 411 -9.50 -9.67 3.96
N ASP A 412 -8.45 -10.17 3.31
CA ASP A 412 -7.84 -11.46 3.63
C ASP A 412 -6.41 -11.31 4.17
N PHE A 413 -5.79 -10.13 4.01
CA PHE A 413 -4.38 -9.86 4.31
C PHE A 413 -4.21 -8.74 5.35
N VAL A 414 -3.12 -8.81 6.11
CA VAL A 414 -2.67 -7.71 6.98
C VAL A 414 -1.16 -7.52 6.91
N ILE A 415 -0.74 -6.26 6.85
CA ILE A 415 0.67 -5.87 6.95
C ILE A 415 0.85 -4.98 8.16
N PHE A 416 1.72 -5.37 9.08
CA PHE A 416 2.14 -4.56 10.22
C PHE A 416 3.35 -3.71 9.83
N GLU A 417 3.28 -2.40 10.06
CA GLU A 417 4.35 -1.44 9.73
C GLU A 417 4.24 -0.20 10.64
N PRO A 418 5.35 0.50 10.94
CA PRO A 418 5.30 1.72 11.75
C PRO A 418 4.32 2.76 11.17
N GLY A 419 3.55 3.43 12.04
CA GLY A 419 2.44 4.31 11.65
C GLY A 419 2.86 5.51 10.79
N SER A 420 4.03 6.08 11.05
CA SER A 420 4.53 7.27 10.33
C SER A 420 5.36 6.95 9.08
N ARG A 421 5.60 5.67 8.74
CA ARG A 421 6.24 5.19 7.51
C ARG A 421 7.50 5.96 7.03
N HIS A 422 8.36 6.40 7.95
CA HIS A 422 9.62 7.06 7.57
C HIS A 422 10.75 6.04 7.40
N SER A 423 11.52 6.15 6.31
CA SER A 423 12.74 5.33 6.11
C SER A 423 13.91 5.79 6.99
N PHE A 424 13.96 7.09 7.33
CA PHE A 424 15.04 7.71 8.12
C PHE A 424 16.44 7.38 7.59
N GLN A 425 16.64 7.56 6.28
CA GLN A 425 17.85 7.16 5.55
C GLN A 425 19.16 7.64 6.17
N GLU A 426 19.19 8.86 6.72
CA GLU A 426 20.39 9.46 7.34
C GLU A 426 20.89 8.69 8.57
N ALA A 427 20.04 7.87 9.20
CA ALA A 427 20.37 7.06 10.37
C ALA A 427 20.78 5.62 10.03
N MET A 428 20.72 5.23 8.74
CA MET A 428 21.08 3.87 8.30
C MET A 428 22.49 3.50 8.77
N GLY A 429 22.61 2.32 9.41
CA GLY A 429 23.89 1.76 9.84
C GLY A 429 24.53 2.46 11.05
N ARG A 430 23.84 3.42 11.67
CA ARG A 430 24.33 4.14 12.85
C ARG A 430 23.87 3.56 14.17
N SER A 431 22.96 2.57 14.16
CA SER A 431 22.41 1.96 15.38
C SER A 431 21.76 2.97 16.34
N ILE A 432 21.13 4.02 15.79
CA ILE A 432 20.45 5.09 16.57
C ILE A 432 18.94 5.10 16.37
N ALA A 433 18.40 4.17 15.56
CA ALA A 433 16.99 4.11 15.27
C ALA A 433 16.22 3.60 16.48
N ASN A 434 15.04 4.16 16.75
CA ASN A 434 14.19 3.66 17.82
C ASN A 434 13.39 2.44 17.36
N PRO A 435 13.61 1.23 17.93
CA PRO A 435 12.90 0.03 17.50
C PRO A 435 11.50 -0.10 18.10
N THR A 436 11.09 0.78 19.02
CA THR A 436 9.82 0.69 19.77
C THR A 436 8.62 0.44 18.86
N ALA A 437 8.40 1.27 17.82
CA ALA A 437 7.27 1.12 16.92
C ALA A 437 7.27 -0.24 16.19
N MET A 438 8.44 -0.70 15.73
CA MET A 438 8.56 -1.96 15.00
C MET A 438 8.33 -3.17 15.92
N ILE A 439 8.83 -3.14 17.16
CA ILE A 439 8.59 -4.18 18.15
C ILE A 439 7.10 -4.21 18.54
N LEU A 440 6.45 -3.05 18.70
CA LEU A 440 5.01 -2.97 18.96
C LEU A 440 4.18 -3.46 17.76
N CYS A 441 4.64 -3.28 16.53
CA CYS A 441 4.05 -3.89 15.33
C CYS A 441 4.16 -5.41 15.39
N ALA A 442 5.32 -5.96 15.78
CA ALA A 442 5.49 -7.41 15.97
C ALA A 442 4.59 -7.96 17.09
N ALA A 443 4.42 -7.22 18.19
CA ALA A 443 3.48 -7.58 19.26
C ALA A 443 2.02 -7.62 18.76
N ASN A 444 1.61 -6.62 17.97
CA ASN A 444 0.28 -6.61 17.34
C ASN A 444 0.07 -7.77 16.36
N MET A 445 1.10 -8.10 15.60
CA MET A 445 1.12 -9.23 14.69
C MET A 445 0.95 -10.55 15.43
N LEU A 446 1.62 -10.75 16.56
CA LEU A 446 1.47 -11.93 17.41
C LEU A 446 0.02 -12.08 17.90
N ASN A 447 -0.59 -11.00 18.37
CA ASN A 447 -2.00 -11.01 18.80
C ASN A 447 -2.95 -11.31 17.62
N HIS A 448 -2.64 -10.82 16.42
CA HIS A 448 -3.40 -11.16 15.21
C HIS A 448 -3.32 -12.65 14.86
N LEU A 449 -2.17 -13.28 15.10
CA LEU A 449 -1.92 -14.71 14.90
C LEU A 449 -2.43 -15.59 16.05
N HIS A 450 -3.21 -15.04 16.99
CA HIS A 450 -3.71 -15.73 18.19
C HIS A 450 -2.61 -16.22 19.14
N LEU A 451 -1.43 -15.58 19.10
CA LEU A 451 -0.34 -15.77 20.04
C LEU A 451 -0.39 -14.70 21.15
N ASP A 452 -1.56 -14.51 21.75
CA ASP A 452 -1.84 -13.38 22.64
C ASP A 452 -0.90 -13.30 23.86
N ALA A 453 -0.53 -14.44 24.45
CA ALA A 453 0.42 -14.46 25.57
C ALA A 453 1.78 -13.86 25.17
N TRP A 454 2.29 -14.24 24.01
CA TRP A 454 3.56 -13.76 23.47
C TRP A 454 3.49 -12.28 23.07
N GLY A 455 2.43 -11.88 22.36
CA GLY A 455 2.27 -10.50 21.93
C GLY A 455 2.04 -9.53 23.08
N ASN A 456 1.24 -9.93 24.09
CA ASN A 456 1.03 -9.12 25.29
C ASN A 456 2.29 -9.02 26.15
N SER A 457 3.04 -10.12 26.30
CA SER A 457 4.33 -10.10 27.01
C SER A 457 5.35 -9.19 26.32
N LEU A 458 5.49 -9.28 24.99
CA LEU A 458 6.41 -8.45 24.22
C LEU A 458 6.03 -6.97 24.32
N ARG A 459 4.74 -6.66 24.22
CA ARG A 459 4.23 -5.29 24.43
C ARG A 459 4.55 -4.79 25.83
N GLN A 460 4.30 -5.59 26.87
CA GLN A 460 4.55 -5.19 28.26
C GLN A 460 6.04 -4.94 28.49
N ALA A 461 6.92 -5.80 27.96
CA ALA A 461 8.37 -5.62 28.07
C ALA A 461 8.83 -4.28 27.47
N VAL A 462 8.31 -3.90 26.30
CA VAL A 462 8.57 -2.59 25.70
C VAL A 462 8.03 -1.45 26.58
N GLU A 463 6.78 -1.54 27.04
CA GLU A 463 6.17 -0.53 27.91
C GLU A 463 6.95 -0.36 29.22
N ASP A 464 7.48 -1.44 29.81
CA ASP A 464 8.30 -1.43 31.03
C ASP A 464 9.66 -0.75 30.81
N VAL A 465 10.36 -1.04 29.71
CA VAL A 465 11.64 -0.39 29.37
C VAL A 465 11.45 1.12 29.19
N VAL A 466 10.41 1.51 28.46
CA VAL A 466 10.11 2.93 28.21
C VAL A 466 9.71 3.64 29.52
N THR A 467 8.91 3.00 30.37
CA THR A 467 8.46 3.54 31.66
C THR A 467 9.62 3.72 32.63
N GLU A 468 10.50 2.72 32.76
CA GLU A 468 11.69 2.78 33.60
C GLU A 468 12.66 3.87 33.14
N GLY A 469 12.74 4.11 31.83
CA GLY A 469 13.43 5.26 31.26
C GLY A 469 14.95 5.25 31.39
N LYS A 470 15.56 4.13 31.81
CA LYS A 470 17.01 3.96 31.90
C LYS A 470 17.66 3.78 30.52
N VAL A 471 17.01 3.03 29.63
CA VAL A 471 17.49 2.77 28.27
C VAL A 471 16.62 3.55 27.29
N ARG A 472 17.17 4.64 26.76
CA ARG A 472 16.46 5.55 25.85
C ARG A 472 17.29 5.84 24.63
N THR A 473 16.68 5.66 23.46
CA THR A 473 17.24 6.07 22.19
C THR A 473 17.27 7.59 22.05
N ARG A 474 17.97 8.09 21.03
CA ARG A 474 18.26 9.52 20.86
C ARG A 474 17.01 10.39 20.67
N ASP A 475 16.02 9.89 19.96
CA ASP A 475 14.72 10.55 19.75
C ASP A 475 13.92 10.71 21.06
N LEU A 476 14.12 9.82 22.03
CA LEU A 476 13.55 9.90 23.38
C LEU A 476 14.45 10.66 24.37
N GLY A 477 15.51 11.31 23.89
CA GLY A 477 16.43 12.13 24.68
C GLY A 477 17.51 11.34 25.43
N GLY A 478 17.79 10.09 25.04
CA GLY A 478 18.90 9.31 25.59
C GLY A 478 20.05 9.09 24.61
N TYR A 479 20.90 8.10 24.92
CA TYR A 479 22.09 7.75 24.14
C TYR A 479 22.21 6.25 23.84
N ALA A 480 21.20 5.46 24.23
CA ALA A 480 21.18 4.03 23.97
C ALA A 480 21.06 3.77 22.46
N THR A 481 21.73 2.71 22.01
CA THR A 481 21.63 2.23 20.64
C THR A 481 20.34 1.43 20.44
N THR A 482 20.02 1.13 19.18
CA THR A 482 18.94 0.22 18.80
C THR A 482 19.08 -1.14 19.48
N ILE A 483 20.31 -1.64 19.58
CA ILE A 483 20.65 -2.95 20.16
C ILE A 483 20.50 -2.90 21.68
N ASP A 484 21.05 -1.87 22.35
CA ASP A 484 20.91 -1.72 23.81
C ASP A 484 19.43 -1.71 24.24
N PHE A 485 18.57 -1.06 23.44
CA PHE A 485 17.13 -1.05 23.68
C PHE A 485 16.50 -2.44 23.49
N ALA A 486 16.91 -3.18 22.45
CA ALA A 486 16.42 -4.52 22.19
C ALA A 486 16.81 -5.52 23.30
N ASP A 487 18.06 -5.47 23.77
CA ASP A 487 18.55 -6.29 24.87
C ASP A 487 17.76 -6.02 26.15
N ALA A 488 17.49 -4.74 26.45
CA ALA A 488 16.66 -4.36 27.59
C ALA A 488 15.23 -4.91 27.48
N VAL A 489 14.67 -4.99 26.27
CA VAL A 489 13.35 -5.60 26.04
C VAL A 489 13.40 -7.12 26.24
N ILE A 490 14.44 -7.80 25.73
CA ILE A 490 14.64 -9.25 25.94
C ILE A 490 14.77 -9.56 27.44
N ASP A 491 15.53 -8.75 28.17
CA ASP A 491 15.72 -8.90 29.62
C ASP A 491 14.41 -8.79 30.41
N LYS A 492 13.46 -7.98 29.94
CA LYS A 492 12.14 -7.80 30.56
C LYS A 492 11.10 -8.80 30.09
N PHE A 493 11.32 -9.48 28.98
CA PHE A 493 10.34 -10.40 28.38
C PHE A 493 10.08 -11.62 29.28
N ARG A 494 8.81 -11.86 29.67
CA ARG A 494 8.38 -12.97 30.55
C ARG A 494 7.01 -13.51 30.13
N ILE A 495 6.88 -14.82 29.96
CA ILE A 495 5.62 -15.48 29.54
C ILE A 495 4.83 -15.94 30.76
#